data_AF-A0A1D3DVK6-F1
#
_entry.id   AF-A0A1D3DVK6-F1
#
_cell.length_a   1.000
_cell.length_b   1.000
_cell.length_c   1.000
_cell.angle_alpha   90.00
_cell.angle_beta   90.00
_cell.angle_gamma   90.00
#
_symmetry.space_group_name_H-M   'P 1'
#
loop_
_entity.id
_entity.type
_entity.pdbx_description
1 polymer ?
#
loop_
_entity_poly.entity_id
_entity_poly.type
_entity_poly.pdbx_seq_one_letter_code
_entity_poly.pdbx_strand_id
1 'polypeptide(L)'
;MNAPLPDVPEVRVVGLPQLTQGFDLTERLDLAMHLKVHGPLEPMGGERLARLADEIALRGRGGAGFPFARKLRAVAEAAIRRGVRPVVVVNGSEGEPACRKDTVLLNRAPHLILDGALLAAEALGARTLVVAVTRNSTEISIRAALAERGLSDRRGQQLRARVVRTPERMVSGEASSVIRAIGGGPALPPGRRERASETGVGGAPTLLSNAETFAQLAVAARIGASRYANAGLEGEPGTVLLTLSGAVARPMVVEVPTGVPLRYVLQLAGAPPVPQGVLTGGYHGNWIDSAAVHNAVVSRASLAAVGGSLGAGAILPIGPETCPLGEAQRVANWLAAETAGQCGPCRLGLPAAAGGLSDVLGGGGPAALEALREVVQAVKGRGACKHPDGSARFFSSTLSAFTDDLAAHVLDGGCGRPTTGVLPLPSPGYENAEESIPSGERLAVDWTLCQGHGLCADIVPELIRMGADGFPVLAEASVPTHLRGAAQRAVRRCPALALRLEQAGAPRERPALPTSNRKALGSGRG
;
A
#
# COMPACT_ATOMS: atom_id res chain seq x y z
N MET A 1 19.20 18.82 12.54
CA MET A 1 18.00 19.03 11.71
C MET A 1 18.14 18.53 10.27
N ASN A 2 19.28 17.93 9.85
CA ASN A 2 19.48 17.43 8.47
C ASN A 2 19.86 15.94 8.43
N ALA A 3 19.28 15.11 9.31
CA ALA A 3 19.43 13.66 9.15
C ALA A 3 18.50 13.21 8.02
N PRO A 4 18.96 12.35 7.08
CA PRO A 4 18.11 11.83 6.03
C PRO A 4 16.90 11.13 6.65
N LEU A 5 15.71 11.44 6.12
CA LEU A 5 14.48 10.85 6.61
C LEU A 5 14.42 9.37 6.19
N PRO A 6 14.12 8.45 7.11
CA PRO A 6 13.95 7.04 6.76
C PRO A 6 12.81 6.87 5.76
N ASP A 7 12.96 5.91 4.84
CA ASP A 7 11.98 5.55 3.81
C ASP A 7 11.71 6.59 2.72
N VAL A 8 12.42 7.72 2.73
CA VAL A 8 12.27 8.80 1.73
C VAL A 8 13.34 8.64 0.64
N PRO A 9 12.97 8.25 -0.59
CA PRO A 9 13.93 8.19 -1.71
C PRO A 9 14.33 9.59 -2.18
N GLU A 10 15.23 9.66 -3.15
CA GLU A 10 15.55 10.90 -3.86
C GLU A 10 14.27 11.55 -4.40
N VAL A 11 14.12 12.86 -4.16
CA VAL A 11 12.99 13.64 -4.68
C VAL A 11 13.47 14.61 -5.75
N ARG A 12 12.77 14.65 -6.88
CA ARG A 12 13.03 15.55 -8.01
C ARG A 12 11.76 16.28 -8.41
N VAL A 13 11.93 17.37 -9.17
CA VAL A 13 10.83 18.13 -9.76
C VAL A 13 11.14 18.42 -11.22
N VAL A 14 10.11 18.38 -12.06
CA VAL A 14 10.12 18.92 -13.42
C VAL A 14 9.27 20.18 -13.42
N GLY A 15 9.83 21.32 -13.83
CA GLY A 15 9.11 22.59 -13.79
C GLY A 15 9.02 23.18 -12.38
N LEU A 16 7.96 23.96 -12.11
CA LEU A 16 7.76 24.62 -10.82
C LEU A 16 7.14 23.65 -9.81
N PRO A 17 7.74 23.47 -8.62
CA PRO A 17 7.18 22.60 -7.59
C PRO A 17 5.89 23.20 -7.02
N GLN A 18 4.85 22.38 -6.92
CA GLN A 18 3.61 22.72 -6.21
C GLN A 18 3.54 21.97 -4.87
N LEU A 19 3.77 20.66 -4.90
CA LEU A 19 3.72 19.80 -3.72
C LEU A 19 5.06 19.71 -2.98
N THR A 20 6.17 19.81 -3.72
CA THR A 20 7.54 19.67 -3.21
C THR A 20 8.22 21.01 -2.94
N GLN A 21 7.45 22.11 -2.98
CA GLN A 21 7.98 23.46 -2.74
C GLN A 21 8.63 23.52 -1.35
N GLY A 22 9.87 24.02 -1.27
CA GLY A 22 10.63 24.13 -0.02
C GLY A 22 11.44 22.88 0.35
N PHE A 23 11.41 21.79 -0.42
CA PHE A 23 12.22 20.58 -0.16
C PHE A 23 13.72 20.81 -0.36
N ASP A 24 14.08 21.84 -1.12
CA ASP A 24 15.44 22.34 -1.29
C ASP A 24 15.95 23.12 -0.05
N LEU A 25 15.05 23.57 0.82
CA LEU A 25 15.39 24.39 1.99
C LEU A 25 15.59 23.57 3.27
N THR A 26 14.82 22.49 3.47
CA THR A 26 14.87 21.64 4.67
C THR A 26 14.38 20.22 4.39
N GLU A 27 14.92 19.23 5.11
CA GLU A 27 14.49 17.83 5.03
C GLU A 27 13.01 17.63 5.40
N ARG A 28 12.52 18.32 6.43
CA ARG A 28 11.09 18.31 6.79
C ARG A 28 10.60 19.74 6.98
N LEU A 29 9.48 20.07 6.36
CA LEU A 29 8.75 21.30 6.60
C LEU A 29 7.98 21.15 7.91
N ASP A 30 8.56 21.64 9.01
CA ASP A 30 7.80 21.92 10.23
C ASP A 30 6.77 23.03 9.99
N LEU A 31 5.88 23.28 10.96
CA LEU A 31 4.81 24.26 10.80
C LEU A 31 5.33 25.66 10.47
N ALA A 32 6.43 26.09 11.09
CA ALA A 32 6.97 27.43 10.88
C ALA A 32 7.51 27.58 9.45
N MET A 33 8.26 26.59 8.96
CA MET A 33 8.78 26.58 7.60
C MET A 33 7.67 26.39 6.56
N HIS A 34 6.69 25.53 6.85
CA HIS A 34 5.49 25.34 6.02
C HIS A 34 4.75 26.66 5.80
N LEU A 35 4.52 27.44 6.87
CA LEU A 35 3.85 28.74 6.77
C LEU A 35 4.71 29.77 6.01
N LYS A 36 6.04 29.71 6.10
CA LYS A 36 6.92 30.56 5.29
C LYS A 36 6.86 30.22 3.80
N VAL A 37 6.81 28.92 3.47
CA VAL A 37 6.82 28.44 2.09
C VAL A 37 5.45 28.61 1.41
N HIS A 38 4.38 28.18 2.07
CA HIS A 38 3.04 28.11 1.48
C HIS A 38 2.09 29.21 1.97
N GLY A 39 2.42 29.92 3.04
CA GLY A 39 1.51 30.88 3.66
C GLY A 39 0.36 30.23 4.43
N PRO A 40 -0.42 31.04 5.17
CA PRO A 40 -1.63 30.57 5.86
C PRO A 40 -2.70 30.13 4.85
N LEU A 41 -3.65 29.32 5.33
CA LEU A 41 -4.80 28.89 4.54
C LEU A 41 -6.06 29.55 5.07
N GLU A 42 -6.82 30.17 4.18
CA GLU A 42 -8.11 30.76 4.50
C GLU A 42 -9.23 29.70 4.50
N PRO A 43 -10.20 29.78 5.44
CA PRO A 43 -11.39 28.95 5.44
C PRO A 43 -12.17 28.99 4.12
N MET A 44 -12.78 27.85 3.77
CA MET A 44 -13.60 27.73 2.57
C MET A 44 -14.86 26.92 2.83
N GLY A 45 -16.02 27.50 2.52
CA GLY A 45 -17.30 26.79 2.60
C GLY A 45 -17.41 25.63 1.61
N GLY A 46 -18.20 24.61 1.95
CA GLY A 46 -18.25 23.34 1.22
C GLY A 46 -18.52 23.45 -0.28
N GLU A 47 -19.46 24.28 -0.72
CA GLU A 47 -19.74 24.42 -2.16
C GLU A 47 -18.61 25.17 -2.88
N ARG A 48 -17.97 26.16 -2.24
CA ARG A 48 -16.81 26.84 -2.83
C ARG A 48 -15.63 25.87 -2.97
N LEU A 49 -15.44 24.99 -1.99
CA LEU A 49 -14.40 23.94 -2.02
C LEU A 49 -14.70 22.89 -3.11
N ALA A 50 -15.97 22.50 -3.26
CA ALA A 50 -16.39 21.57 -4.30
C ALA A 50 -16.18 22.17 -5.70
N ARG A 51 -16.57 23.44 -5.91
CA ARG A 51 -16.32 24.16 -7.17
C ARG A 51 -14.84 24.27 -7.50
N LEU A 52 -14.01 24.68 -6.54
CA LEU A 52 -12.56 24.71 -6.73
C LEU A 52 -12.03 23.34 -7.19
N ALA A 53 -12.45 22.26 -6.52
CA ALA A 53 -12.02 20.91 -6.87
C ALA A 53 -12.54 20.47 -8.27
N ASP A 54 -13.71 20.92 -8.71
CA ASP A 54 -14.21 20.68 -10.06
C ASP A 54 -13.41 21.48 -11.10
N GLU A 55 -13.12 22.77 -10.84
CA GLU A 55 -12.36 23.66 -11.74
C GLU A 55 -10.94 23.16 -12.00
N ILE A 56 -10.29 22.55 -11.00
CA ILE A 56 -8.98 21.92 -11.17
C ILE A 56 -9.07 20.43 -11.54
N ALA A 57 -10.26 19.94 -11.87
CA ALA A 57 -10.55 18.54 -12.20
C ALA A 57 -9.95 17.52 -11.19
N LEU A 58 -9.94 17.83 -9.89
CA LEU A 58 -9.24 17.07 -8.87
C LEU A 58 -9.77 15.63 -8.78
N ARG A 59 -8.93 14.68 -9.21
CA ARG A 59 -9.16 13.23 -9.09
C ARG A 59 -8.37 12.67 -7.92
N GLY A 60 -8.94 11.68 -7.24
CA GLY A 60 -8.23 10.95 -6.18
C GLY A 60 -6.91 10.35 -6.68
N ARG A 61 -5.83 10.63 -5.96
CA ARG A 61 -4.43 10.24 -6.28
C ARG A 61 -4.00 8.88 -5.68
N GLY A 62 -4.95 8.12 -5.11
CA GLY A 62 -4.72 6.77 -4.56
C GLY A 62 -5.11 5.63 -5.50
N GLY A 63 -4.93 5.76 -6.82
CA GLY A 63 -5.25 4.69 -7.79
C GLY A 63 -6.59 4.81 -8.51
N ALA A 64 -7.69 5.01 -7.78
CA ALA A 64 -9.04 4.93 -8.36
C ALA A 64 -9.46 6.13 -9.23
N GLY A 65 -8.85 7.31 -9.07
CA GLY A 65 -9.16 8.49 -9.89
C GLY A 65 -10.57 9.06 -9.75
N PHE A 66 -11.28 8.75 -8.66
CA PHE A 66 -12.65 9.26 -8.44
C PHE A 66 -12.66 10.79 -8.23
N PRO A 67 -13.63 11.55 -8.80
CA PRO A 67 -13.71 13.01 -8.61
C PRO A 67 -13.88 13.40 -7.14
N PHE A 68 -13.00 14.26 -6.63
CA PHE A 68 -13.04 14.70 -5.24
C PHE A 68 -14.32 15.46 -4.89
N ALA A 69 -14.74 16.41 -5.74
CA ALA A 69 -15.94 17.22 -5.51
C ALA A 69 -17.21 16.37 -5.37
N ARG A 70 -17.37 15.33 -6.20
CA ARG A 70 -18.49 14.38 -6.08
C ARG A 70 -18.46 13.63 -4.75
N LYS A 71 -17.26 13.24 -4.29
CA LYS A 71 -17.09 12.58 -3.00
C LYS A 71 -17.46 13.50 -1.83
N LEU A 72 -17.02 14.76 -1.90
CA LEU A 72 -17.32 15.79 -0.91
C LEU A 72 -18.84 16.03 -0.81
N ARG A 73 -19.51 16.25 -1.95
CA ARG A 73 -20.97 16.46 -2.01
C ARG A 73 -21.74 15.25 -1.46
N ALA A 74 -21.35 14.03 -1.84
CA ALA A 74 -21.99 12.81 -1.34
C ALA A 74 -21.90 12.67 0.19
N VAL A 75 -20.77 13.05 0.79
CA VAL A 75 -20.61 13.03 2.26
C VAL A 75 -21.47 14.13 2.90
N ALA A 76 -21.48 15.34 2.34
CA ALA A 76 -22.30 16.45 2.84
C ALA A 76 -23.80 16.10 2.82
N GLU A 77 -24.30 15.56 1.70
CA GLU A 77 -25.68 15.11 1.55
C GLU A 77 -26.03 14.01 2.56
N ALA A 78 -25.15 13.02 2.74
CA ALA A 78 -25.36 11.95 3.71
C ALA A 78 -25.35 12.47 5.16
N ALA A 79 -24.47 13.42 5.49
CA ALA A 79 -24.41 14.05 6.81
C ALA A 79 -25.70 14.83 7.12
N ILE A 80 -26.18 15.63 6.17
CA ILE A 80 -27.44 16.39 6.31
C ILE A 80 -28.62 15.44 6.47
N ARG A 81 -28.76 14.47 5.55
CA ARG A 81 -29.88 13.52 5.56
C ARG A 81 -29.96 12.71 6.87
N ARG A 82 -28.81 12.37 7.47
CA ARG A 82 -28.74 11.53 8.67
C ARG A 82 -28.69 12.33 9.97
N GLY A 83 -28.44 13.63 9.93
CA GLY A 83 -28.17 14.44 11.12
C GLY A 83 -26.92 14.00 11.90
N VAL A 84 -25.96 13.35 11.23
CA VAL A 84 -24.72 12.83 11.84
C VAL A 84 -23.53 13.60 11.29
N ARG A 85 -22.69 14.12 12.18
CA ARG A 85 -21.46 14.81 11.79
C ARG A 85 -20.51 13.87 11.06
N PRO A 86 -19.94 14.29 9.92
CA PRO A 86 -19.04 13.44 9.16
C PRO A 86 -17.66 13.32 9.80
N VAL A 87 -16.91 12.33 9.34
CA VAL A 87 -15.48 12.10 9.68
C VAL A 87 -14.63 12.34 8.45
N VAL A 88 -13.47 12.99 8.61
CA VAL A 88 -12.47 13.11 7.54
C VAL A 88 -11.34 12.12 7.80
N VAL A 89 -10.97 11.36 6.77
CA VAL A 89 -9.87 10.39 6.83
C VAL A 89 -8.86 10.69 5.74
N VAL A 90 -7.63 10.97 6.16
CA VAL A 90 -6.46 10.99 5.28
C VAL A 90 -5.95 9.57 5.17
N ASN A 91 -6.03 8.99 3.97
CA ASN A 91 -5.44 7.71 3.65
C ASN A 91 -4.01 7.92 3.14
N GLY A 92 -3.05 7.83 4.06
CA GLY A 92 -1.62 7.74 3.80
C GLY A 92 -1.09 6.31 3.91
N SER A 93 -1.96 5.29 3.89
CA SER A 93 -1.57 3.89 3.93
C SER A 93 -1.04 3.47 2.54
N GLU A 94 0.28 3.47 2.40
CA GLU A 94 1.01 3.12 1.17
C GLU A 94 1.67 1.74 1.35
N GLY A 95 0.90 0.68 1.06
CA GLY A 95 1.32 -0.72 1.23
C GLY A 95 1.88 -1.37 -0.04
N GLU A 96 1.87 -0.67 -1.18
CA GLU A 96 2.46 -1.19 -2.41
C GLU A 96 3.99 -0.95 -2.40
N PRO A 97 4.83 -1.99 -2.54
CA PRO A 97 6.29 -1.86 -2.44
C PRO A 97 6.89 -0.88 -3.46
N ALA A 98 6.26 -0.75 -4.63
CA ALA A 98 6.68 0.11 -5.72
C ALA A 98 6.29 1.59 -5.56
N CYS A 99 5.52 1.95 -4.53
CA CYS A 99 5.03 3.32 -4.31
C CYS A 99 5.74 3.98 -3.12
N ARG A 100 6.18 5.24 -3.27
CA ARG A 100 6.78 6.05 -2.19
C ARG A 100 6.27 7.49 -2.13
N LYS A 101 5.37 7.89 -3.02
CA LYS A 101 4.93 9.29 -3.15
C LYS A 101 4.24 9.79 -1.89
N ASP A 102 3.42 8.96 -1.25
CA ASP A 102 2.68 9.38 -0.06
C ASP A 102 3.62 9.36 1.15
N THR A 103 4.52 8.38 1.23
CA THR A 103 5.61 8.34 2.23
C THR A 103 6.44 9.62 2.19
N VAL A 104 6.81 10.10 0.99
CA VAL A 104 7.53 11.37 0.81
C VAL A 104 6.73 12.55 1.37
N LEU A 105 5.45 12.70 0.99
CA LEU A 105 4.65 13.83 1.47
C LEU A 105 4.40 13.78 2.99
N LEU A 106 4.11 12.61 3.55
CA LEU A 106 3.88 12.43 4.98
C LEU A 106 5.13 12.77 5.81
N ASN A 107 6.32 12.47 5.29
CA ASN A 107 7.58 12.74 5.99
C ASN A 107 8.12 14.16 5.75
N ARG A 108 7.98 14.71 4.54
CA ARG A 108 8.58 16.01 4.16
C ARG A 108 7.61 17.19 4.21
N ALA A 109 6.34 17.00 3.86
CA ALA A 109 5.30 18.04 3.79
C ALA A 109 4.01 17.68 4.58
N PRO A 110 4.09 17.19 5.83
CA PRO A 110 2.89 16.72 6.54
C PRO A 110 1.84 17.84 6.71
N HIS A 111 2.28 19.08 6.89
CA HIS A 111 1.40 20.23 7.07
C HIS A 111 0.57 20.56 5.83
N LEU A 112 1.07 20.30 4.62
CA LEU A 112 0.33 20.53 3.37
C LEU A 112 -0.83 19.53 3.22
N ILE A 113 -0.62 18.28 3.62
CA ILE A 113 -1.70 17.27 3.69
C ILE A 113 -2.74 17.69 4.73
N LEU A 114 -2.28 18.08 5.93
CA LEU A 114 -3.17 18.49 7.01
C LEU A 114 -4.01 19.71 6.64
N ASP A 115 -3.45 20.69 5.93
CA ASP A 115 -4.19 21.85 5.45
C ASP A 115 -5.40 21.47 4.60
N GLY A 116 -5.22 20.60 3.62
CA GLY A 116 -6.33 20.16 2.77
C GLY A 116 -7.37 19.34 3.54
N ALA A 117 -6.92 18.51 4.48
CA ALA A 117 -7.81 17.72 5.32
C ALA A 117 -8.61 18.58 6.31
N LEU A 118 -7.98 19.60 6.90
CA LEU A 118 -8.61 20.56 7.80
C LEU A 118 -9.61 21.44 7.04
N LEU A 119 -9.26 21.89 5.84
CA LEU A 119 -10.16 22.65 4.96
C LEU A 119 -11.42 21.84 4.64
N ALA A 120 -11.27 20.56 4.31
CA ALA A 120 -12.40 19.67 4.06
C ALA A 120 -13.20 19.36 5.33
N ALA A 121 -12.55 19.24 6.49
CA ALA A 121 -13.21 19.02 7.77
C ALA A 121 -14.08 20.21 8.16
N GLU A 122 -13.56 21.43 8.02
CA GLU A 122 -14.31 22.66 8.28
C GLU A 122 -15.50 22.80 7.32
N ALA A 123 -15.26 22.63 6.02
CA ALA A 123 -16.29 22.65 4.97
C ALA A 123 -17.47 21.70 5.24
N LEU A 124 -17.21 20.56 5.88
CA LEU A 124 -18.20 19.54 6.22
C LEU A 124 -18.74 19.65 7.66
N GLY A 125 -18.22 20.55 8.48
CA GLY A 125 -18.53 20.61 9.92
C GLY A 125 -18.09 19.37 10.71
N ALA A 126 -17.09 18.64 10.21
CA ALA A 126 -16.52 17.46 10.84
C ALA A 126 -15.78 17.84 12.14
N ARG A 127 -15.85 16.96 13.14
CA ARG A 127 -15.13 17.13 14.43
C ARG A 127 -14.08 16.04 14.67
N THR A 128 -13.89 15.16 13.69
CA THR A 128 -12.96 14.06 13.77
C THR A 128 -12.17 13.97 12.48
N LEU A 129 -10.84 14.04 12.63
CA LEU A 129 -9.85 13.80 11.59
C LEU A 129 -9.05 12.57 11.98
N VAL A 130 -8.90 11.62 11.06
CA VAL A 130 -8.02 10.47 11.26
C VAL A 130 -7.01 10.42 10.12
N VAL A 131 -5.73 10.26 10.45
CA VAL A 131 -4.67 10.01 9.47
C VAL A 131 -4.24 8.56 9.58
N ALA A 132 -4.53 7.77 8.56
CA ALA A 132 -4.05 6.40 8.43
C ALA A 132 -2.68 6.40 7.76
N VAL A 133 -1.72 5.71 8.33
CA VAL A 133 -0.33 5.62 7.85
C VAL A 133 0.16 4.19 7.93
N THR A 134 1.20 3.85 7.15
CA THR A 134 1.74 2.48 7.16
C THR A 134 3.06 2.37 7.94
N ARG A 135 3.96 3.34 7.78
CA ARG A 135 5.34 3.24 8.29
C ARG A 135 5.52 3.98 9.61
N ASN A 136 6.45 3.51 10.44
CA ASN A 136 6.83 4.18 11.68
C ASN A 136 7.32 5.63 11.42
N SER A 137 8.11 5.83 10.36
CA SER A 137 8.57 7.16 9.94
C SER A 137 7.41 8.14 9.72
N THR A 138 6.42 7.71 8.94
CA THR A 138 5.22 8.50 8.63
C THR A 138 4.33 8.75 9.85
N GLU A 139 4.23 7.78 10.76
CA GLU A 139 3.51 7.97 12.03
C GLU A 139 4.16 9.05 12.89
N ILE A 140 5.48 8.98 13.07
CA ILE A 140 6.25 9.96 13.84
C ILE A 140 6.07 11.36 13.23
N SER A 141 6.23 11.51 11.91
CA SER A 141 6.12 12.79 11.23
C SER A 141 4.73 13.44 11.40
N ILE A 142 3.66 12.65 11.24
CA ILE A 142 2.29 13.17 11.38
C ILE A 142 1.95 13.48 12.84
N ARG A 143 2.37 12.64 13.80
CA ARG A 143 2.18 12.95 15.23
C ARG A 143 2.86 14.26 15.62
N ALA A 144 4.07 14.50 15.13
CA ALA A 144 4.76 15.77 15.32
C ALA A 144 3.98 16.92 14.68
N ALA A 145 3.52 16.79 13.43
CA ALA A 145 2.77 17.84 12.74
C ALA A 145 1.42 18.18 13.40
N LEU A 146 0.72 17.18 13.95
CA LEU A 146 -0.49 17.40 14.76
C LEU A 146 -0.18 18.16 16.05
N ALA A 147 0.90 17.79 16.75
CA ALA A 147 1.34 18.46 17.97
C ALA A 147 1.74 19.92 17.71
N GLU A 148 2.48 20.19 16.62
CA GLU A 148 2.87 21.54 16.19
C GLU A 148 1.64 22.44 15.93
N ARG A 149 0.52 21.87 15.47
CA ARG A 149 -0.75 22.59 15.28
C ARG A 149 -1.65 22.64 16.53
N GLY A 150 -1.21 22.09 17.66
CA GLY A 150 -2.04 21.98 18.87
C GLY A 150 -3.24 21.03 18.74
N LEU A 151 -3.27 20.20 17.69
CA LEU A 151 -4.32 19.23 17.45
C LEU A 151 -4.05 17.98 18.31
N SER A 152 -4.96 17.66 19.22
CA SER A 152 -4.85 16.47 20.05
C SER A 152 -6.20 15.76 20.17
N ASP A 153 -6.18 14.45 20.41
CA ASP A 153 -7.39 13.66 20.64
C ASP A 153 -7.96 13.83 22.08
N ARG A 154 -7.66 14.96 22.73
CA ARG A 154 -8.17 15.26 24.08
C ARG A 154 -9.61 15.77 24.02
N ARG A 155 -10.38 15.46 25.06
CA ARG A 155 -11.76 15.98 25.21
C ARG A 155 -11.71 17.51 25.35
N GLY A 156 -12.64 18.21 24.69
CA GLY A 156 -12.77 19.67 24.74
C GLY A 156 -12.25 20.42 23.50
N GLN A 157 -11.48 19.79 22.61
CA GLN A 157 -11.10 20.41 21.34
C GLN A 157 -12.27 20.45 20.34
N GLN A 158 -12.32 21.50 19.51
CA GLN A 158 -13.33 21.65 18.46
C GLN A 158 -13.21 20.56 17.38
N LEU A 159 -11.98 20.20 17.00
CA LEU A 159 -11.65 19.11 16.10
C LEU A 159 -10.66 18.17 16.81
N ARG A 160 -10.94 16.87 16.81
CA ARG A 160 -10.03 15.84 17.32
C ARG A 160 -9.30 15.18 16.17
N ALA A 161 -7.98 15.14 16.25
CA ALA A 161 -7.13 14.48 15.27
C ALA A 161 -6.35 13.33 15.91
N ARG A 162 -6.30 12.18 15.24
CA ARG A 162 -5.51 11.02 15.66
C ARG A 162 -4.86 10.29 14.49
N VAL A 163 -3.80 9.56 14.78
CA VAL A 163 -3.08 8.73 13.81
C VAL A 163 -3.39 7.26 14.08
N VAL A 164 -3.60 6.50 13.01
CA VAL A 164 -3.77 5.04 13.06
C VAL A 164 -2.73 4.42 12.15
N ARG A 165 -1.87 3.55 12.70
CA ARG A 165 -0.93 2.76 11.91
C ARG A 165 -1.65 1.53 11.36
N THR A 166 -1.61 1.35 10.05
CA THR A 166 -2.11 0.16 9.36
C THR A 166 -0.96 -0.73 8.96
N PRO A 167 -1.19 -2.05 8.91
CA PRO A 167 -0.42 -2.98 8.11
C PRO A 167 0.23 -2.52 6.81
N GLU A 168 1.50 -2.89 6.59
CA GLU A 168 2.16 -2.77 5.27
C GLU A 168 1.79 -3.96 4.38
N ARG A 169 0.54 -3.94 3.91
CA ARG A 169 -0.02 -4.90 2.95
C ARG A 169 -0.77 -4.17 1.85
N MET A 170 -0.86 -4.78 0.67
CA MET A 170 -1.55 -4.23 -0.49
C MET A 170 -3.01 -3.91 -0.18
N VAL A 171 -3.71 -4.82 0.49
CA VAL A 171 -5.15 -4.67 0.80
C VAL A 171 -5.43 -3.69 1.93
N SER A 172 -4.42 -3.32 2.72
CA SER A 172 -4.59 -2.47 3.90
C SER A 172 -4.83 -1.01 3.54
N GLY A 173 -4.30 -0.57 2.41
CA GLY A 173 -4.57 0.77 1.85
C GLY A 173 -5.93 0.91 1.18
N GLU A 174 -6.69 -0.19 1.03
CA GLU A 174 -8.05 -0.14 0.49
C GLU A 174 -8.99 0.64 1.43
N ALA A 175 -9.86 1.48 0.87
CA ALA A 175 -10.63 2.46 1.65
C ALA A 175 -11.48 1.84 2.78
N SER A 176 -12.12 0.71 2.53
CA SER A 176 -12.93 0.00 3.53
C SER A 176 -12.06 -0.75 4.55
N SER A 177 -10.89 -1.27 4.15
CA SER A 177 -9.87 -1.79 5.07
C SER A 177 -9.41 -0.73 6.06
N VAL A 178 -9.08 0.48 5.57
CA VAL A 178 -8.66 1.61 6.39
C VAL A 178 -9.75 2.00 7.38
N ILE A 179 -11.00 2.13 6.93
CA ILE A 179 -12.14 2.45 7.81
C ILE A 179 -12.30 1.41 8.92
N ARG A 180 -12.19 0.13 8.58
CA ARG A 180 -12.29 -0.96 9.55
C ARG A 180 -11.14 -0.95 10.57
N ALA A 181 -9.91 -0.70 10.10
CA ALA A 181 -8.73 -0.56 10.96
C ALA A 181 -8.85 0.60 11.94
N ILE A 182 -9.39 1.74 11.49
CA ILE A 182 -9.64 2.92 12.34
C ILE A 182 -10.64 2.59 13.47
N GLY A 183 -11.58 1.68 13.22
CA GLY A 183 -12.53 1.15 14.20
C GLY A 183 -11.96 0.07 15.12
N GLY A 184 -10.66 -0.27 15.01
CA GLY A 184 -10.00 -1.32 15.79
C GLY A 184 -10.20 -2.75 15.24
N GLY A 185 -10.83 -2.89 14.07
CA GLY A 185 -10.93 -4.18 13.37
C GLY A 185 -9.66 -4.49 12.56
N PRO A 186 -9.58 -5.68 11.94
CA PRO A 186 -8.48 -6.01 11.03
C PRO A 186 -8.49 -5.09 9.80
N ALA A 187 -7.32 -4.73 9.27
CA ALA A 187 -7.19 -3.93 8.05
C ALA A 187 -7.45 -4.76 6.78
N LEU A 188 -8.64 -5.36 6.72
CA LEU A 188 -9.11 -6.16 5.61
C LEU A 188 -10.47 -5.61 5.16
N PRO A 189 -10.74 -5.58 3.84
CA PRO A 189 -12.01 -5.10 3.34
C PRO A 189 -13.13 -5.98 3.91
N PRO A 190 -14.32 -5.46 4.22
CA PRO A 190 -15.45 -6.28 4.63
C PRO A 190 -15.95 -7.11 3.45
N GLY A 191 -16.59 -8.25 3.75
CA GLY A 191 -17.16 -9.14 2.72
C GLY A 191 -18.27 -8.48 1.89
N ARG A 192 -18.93 -7.44 2.43
CA ARG A 192 -19.92 -6.62 1.73
C ARG A 192 -19.37 -5.22 1.53
N ARG A 193 -19.45 -4.71 0.30
CA ARG A 193 -19.06 -3.33 -0.02
C ARG A 193 -20.06 -2.34 0.57
N GLU A 194 -19.56 -1.43 1.38
CA GLU A 194 -20.29 -0.27 1.88
C GLU A 194 -19.60 1.01 1.40
N ARG A 195 -20.39 2.02 1.06
CA ARG A 195 -19.85 3.31 0.64
C ARG A 195 -19.47 4.10 1.87
N ALA A 196 -18.18 4.44 1.99
CA ALA A 196 -17.66 5.28 3.06
C ALA A 196 -18.41 6.61 3.22
N SER A 197 -18.88 7.20 2.12
CA SER A 197 -19.66 8.44 2.12
C SER A 197 -21.00 8.30 2.82
N GLU A 198 -21.55 7.08 2.90
CA GLU A 198 -22.82 6.80 3.56
C GLU A 198 -22.57 6.28 4.97
N THR A 199 -21.81 5.20 5.12
CA THR A 199 -21.51 4.53 6.39
C THR A 199 -20.02 4.21 6.44
N GLY A 200 -19.26 5.00 7.21
CA GLY A 200 -17.83 4.83 7.37
C GLY A 200 -17.42 4.67 8.84
N VAL A 201 -16.47 5.49 9.31
CA VAL A 201 -15.90 5.39 10.65
C VAL A 201 -16.98 5.55 11.71
N GLY A 202 -17.14 4.55 12.59
CA GLY A 202 -18.16 4.55 13.64
C GLY A 202 -19.60 4.65 13.11
N GLY A 203 -19.81 4.24 11.85
CA GLY A 203 -21.10 4.36 11.18
C GLY A 203 -21.44 5.76 10.65
N ALA A 204 -20.55 6.74 10.78
CA ALA A 204 -20.76 8.11 10.30
C ALA A 204 -20.37 8.27 8.80
N PRO A 205 -21.02 9.19 8.06
CA PRO A 205 -20.57 9.59 6.72
C PRO A 205 -19.10 9.99 6.76
N THR A 206 -18.27 9.42 5.89
CA THR A 206 -16.82 9.57 5.95
C THR A 206 -16.23 10.05 4.63
N LEU A 207 -15.57 11.20 4.64
CA LEU A 207 -14.73 11.67 3.54
C LEU A 207 -13.33 11.08 3.71
N LEU A 208 -13.09 9.94 3.07
CA LEU A 208 -11.75 9.35 2.97
C LEU A 208 -11.07 9.81 1.69
N SER A 209 -9.84 10.31 1.71
CA SER A 209 -9.08 10.56 0.47
C SER A 209 -7.59 10.36 0.66
N ASN A 210 -6.86 10.14 -0.43
CA ASN A 210 -5.42 9.91 -0.41
C ASN A 210 -4.66 11.17 0.06
N ALA A 211 -3.51 10.99 0.72
CA ALA A 211 -2.68 12.07 1.25
C ALA A 211 -2.34 13.12 0.18
N GLU A 212 -1.84 12.72 -0.99
CA GLU A 212 -1.55 13.64 -2.09
C GLU A 212 -2.81 14.40 -2.56
N THR A 213 -3.99 13.79 -2.51
CA THR A 213 -5.23 14.49 -2.91
C THR A 213 -5.55 15.66 -2.01
N PHE A 214 -5.33 15.53 -0.70
CA PHE A 214 -5.49 16.65 0.24
C PHE A 214 -4.39 17.68 0.06
N ALA A 215 -3.14 17.28 -0.19
CA ALA A 215 -2.06 18.21 -0.47
C ALA A 215 -2.34 19.06 -1.73
N GLN A 216 -2.84 18.43 -2.81
CA GLN A 216 -3.26 19.12 -4.03
C GLN A 216 -4.39 20.12 -3.76
N LEU A 217 -5.39 19.73 -2.96
CA LEU A 217 -6.47 20.63 -2.54
C LEU A 217 -5.94 21.84 -1.77
N ALA A 218 -4.96 21.64 -0.89
CA ALA A 218 -4.35 22.70 -0.10
C ALA A 218 -3.57 23.71 -0.94
N VAL A 219 -2.87 23.25 -1.99
CA VAL A 219 -2.20 24.14 -2.95
C VAL A 219 -3.23 24.93 -3.75
N ALA A 220 -4.22 24.23 -4.35
CA ALA A 220 -5.25 24.87 -5.15
C ALA A 220 -6.04 25.93 -4.37
N ALA A 221 -6.33 25.68 -3.09
CA ALA A 221 -7.04 26.62 -2.24
C ALA A 221 -6.26 27.92 -1.97
N ARG A 222 -4.92 27.88 -2.04
CA ARG A 222 -4.06 29.07 -1.85
C ARG A 222 -3.89 29.88 -3.11
N ILE A 223 -3.61 29.21 -4.22
CA ILE A 223 -3.23 29.89 -5.45
C ILE A 223 -4.42 30.13 -6.39
N GLY A 224 -5.55 29.47 -6.14
CA GLY A 224 -6.75 29.52 -6.97
C GLY A 224 -6.63 28.66 -8.24
N ALA A 225 -7.77 28.28 -8.80
CA ALA A 225 -7.84 27.37 -9.95
C ALA A 225 -7.03 27.86 -11.16
N SER A 226 -7.10 29.15 -11.48
CA SER A 226 -6.39 29.73 -12.63
C SER A 226 -4.87 29.57 -12.52
N ARG A 227 -4.28 29.84 -11.35
CA ARG A 227 -2.82 29.67 -11.16
C ARG A 227 -2.44 28.20 -11.03
N TYR A 228 -3.32 27.38 -10.46
CA TYR A 228 -3.11 25.93 -10.41
C TYR A 228 -3.03 25.32 -11.82
N ALA A 229 -3.89 25.79 -12.73
CA ALA A 229 -3.93 25.37 -14.13
C ALA A 229 -2.78 25.90 -15.00
N ASN A 230 -1.90 26.77 -14.49
CA ASN A 230 -0.69 27.16 -15.21
C ASN A 230 0.34 26.02 -15.33
N ALA A 231 0.17 24.95 -14.55
CA ALA A 231 0.90 23.70 -14.74
C ALA A 231 -0.04 22.63 -15.29
N GLY A 232 0.49 21.73 -16.10
CA GLY A 232 -0.24 20.57 -16.59
C GLY A 232 -1.04 20.83 -17.87
N LEU A 233 -1.82 19.84 -18.28
CA LEU A 233 -2.75 19.90 -19.40
C LEU A 233 -4.05 20.57 -18.98
N GLU A 234 -4.74 21.22 -19.93
CA GLU A 234 -6.06 21.81 -19.72
C GLU A 234 -7.08 20.80 -19.17
N GLY A 235 -7.08 19.57 -19.67
CA GLY A 235 -7.99 18.49 -19.22
C GLY A 235 -7.57 17.77 -17.94
N GLU A 236 -6.36 17.99 -17.43
CA GLU A 236 -5.89 17.44 -16.15
C GLU A 236 -4.85 18.40 -15.53
N PRO A 237 -5.27 19.59 -15.05
CA PRO A 237 -4.35 20.62 -14.60
C PRO A 237 -3.57 20.21 -13.34
N GLY A 238 -2.46 20.88 -13.12
CA GLY A 238 -1.56 20.69 -11.98
C GLY A 238 -0.46 19.65 -12.22
N THR A 239 0.20 19.29 -11.12
CA THR A 239 1.27 18.29 -11.09
C THR A 239 0.78 16.94 -10.58
N VAL A 240 1.58 15.90 -10.77
CA VAL A 240 1.40 14.57 -10.18
C VAL A 240 2.73 14.10 -9.60
N LEU A 241 2.68 13.36 -8.49
CA LEU A 241 3.86 12.64 -8.00
C LEU A 241 3.94 11.26 -8.62
N LEU A 242 5.11 10.93 -9.17
CA LEU A 242 5.42 9.61 -9.70
C LEU A 242 6.51 8.96 -8.87
N THR A 243 6.37 7.68 -8.57
CA THR A 243 7.46 6.85 -8.04
C THR A 243 8.10 6.10 -9.21
N LEU A 244 9.38 6.33 -9.45
CA LEU A 244 10.16 5.64 -10.48
C LEU A 244 11.05 4.59 -9.80
N SER A 245 10.89 3.34 -10.22
CA SER A 245 11.66 2.19 -9.73
C SER A 245 11.74 1.14 -10.85
N GLY A 246 12.15 -0.10 -10.57
CA GLY A 246 12.39 -1.10 -11.61
C GLY A 246 13.80 -0.99 -12.18
N ALA A 247 13.94 -1.20 -13.49
CA ALA A 247 15.20 -1.05 -14.21
C ALA A 247 15.53 0.44 -14.44
N VAL A 248 15.92 1.13 -13.36
CA VAL A 248 16.38 2.52 -13.37
C VAL A 248 17.67 2.65 -12.58
N ALA A 249 18.58 3.51 -13.03
CA ALA A 249 19.83 3.78 -12.30
C ALA A 249 19.58 4.54 -10.98
N ARG A 250 18.53 5.35 -10.92
CA ARG A 250 18.18 6.20 -9.76
C ARG A 250 16.70 6.08 -9.41
N PRO A 251 16.31 5.14 -8.53
CA PRO A 251 14.96 5.11 -7.99
C PRO A 251 14.64 6.42 -7.26
N MET A 252 13.49 7.03 -7.57
CA MET A 252 13.15 8.37 -7.08
C MET A 252 11.64 8.59 -7.01
N VAL A 253 11.24 9.63 -6.30
CA VAL A 253 9.92 10.26 -6.47
C VAL A 253 10.11 11.56 -7.22
N VAL A 254 9.30 11.78 -8.26
CA VAL A 254 9.37 13.00 -9.07
C VAL A 254 8.01 13.68 -9.13
N GLU A 255 7.99 14.98 -8.84
CA GLU A 255 6.83 15.83 -9.13
C GLU A 255 6.91 16.31 -10.58
N VAL A 256 5.88 16.03 -11.38
CA VAL A 256 5.84 16.40 -12.79
C VAL A 256 4.48 17.03 -13.16
N PRO A 257 4.46 18.12 -13.95
CA PRO A 257 3.26 18.58 -14.62
C PRO A 257 2.69 17.48 -15.50
N THR A 258 1.36 17.39 -15.56
CA THR A 258 0.76 16.53 -16.58
C THR A 258 1.11 17.03 -17.99
N GLY A 259 1.15 16.13 -18.97
CA GLY A 259 1.56 16.45 -20.35
C GLY A 259 3.06 16.34 -20.61
N VAL A 260 3.90 16.19 -19.58
CA VAL A 260 5.32 15.89 -19.77
C VAL A 260 5.48 14.52 -20.46
N PRO A 261 6.33 14.37 -21.49
CA PRO A 261 6.56 13.08 -22.15
C PRO A 261 7.05 12.00 -21.17
N LEU A 262 6.44 10.81 -21.19
CA LEU A 262 6.81 9.72 -20.28
C LEU A 262 8.27 9.30 -20.47
N ARG A 263 8.74 9.27 -21.72
CA ARG A 263 10.15 9.00 -22.06
C ARG A 263 11.14 9.93 -21.35
N TYR A 264 10.78 11.20 -21.18
CA TYR A 264 11.63 12.18 -20.48
C TYR A 264 11.71 11.86 -18.99
N VAL A 265 10.58 11.52 -18.38
CA VAL A 265 10.52 11.08 -16.98
C VAL A 265 11.35 9.83 -16.73
N LEU A 266 11.28 8.84 -17.63
CA LEU A 266 12.11 7.63 -17.57
C LEU A 266 13.60 7.94 -17.71
N GLN A 267 13.97 8.83 -18.63
CA GLN A 267 15.35 9.26 -18.83
C GLN A 267 15.93 9.95 -17.58
N LEU A 268 15.14 10.75 -16.86
CA LEU A 268 15.58 11.39 -15.60
C LEU A 268 16.02 10.35 -14.56
N ALA A 269 15.32 9.21 -14.46
CA ALA A 269 15.69 8.11 -13.57
C ALA A 269 16.83 7.22 -14.11
N GLY A 270 17.28 7.44 -15.35
CA GLY A 270 18.27 6.59 -16.00
C GLY A 270 17.71 5.22 -16.36
N ALA A 271 16.44 5.16 -16.82
CA ALA A 271 15.89 3.97 -17.44
C ALA A 271 16.61 3.66 -18.78
N PRO A 272 16.62 2.39 -19.23
CA PRO A 272 17.05 2.03 -20.57
C PRO A 272 16.36 2.87 -21.64
N PRO A 273 17.07 3.30 -22.71
CA PRO A 273 16.46 4.07 -23.79
C PRO A 273 15.31 3.35 -24.49
N VAL A 274 15.39 2.02 -24.56
CA VAL A 274 14.38 1.13 -25.12
C VAL A 274 14.08 0.05 -24.07
N PRO A 275 13.15 0.30 -23.12
CA PRO A 275 12.73 -0.72 -22.17
C PRO A 275 11.94 -1.81 -22.91
N GLN A 276 11.97 -3.04 -22.39
CA GLN A 276 11.15 -4.15 -22.89
C GLN A 276 9.65 -3.86 -22.68
N GLY A 277 9.34 -3.24 -21.55
CA GLY A 277 8.01 -2.78 -21.19
C GLY A 277 8.08 -1.90 -19.96
N VAL A 278 7.02 -1.12 -19.74
CA VAL A 278 6.89 -0.24 -18.57
C VAL A 278 5.57 -0.54 -17.88
N LEU A 279 5.61 -0.96 -16.62
CA LEU A 279 4.40 -1.11 -15.82
C LEU A 279 4.00 0.27 -15.30
N THR A 280 2.80 0.69 -15.65
CA THR A 280 2.26 2.00 -15.28
C THR A 280 1.10 1.87 -14.31
N GLY A 281 1.14 2.64 -13.23
CA GLY A 281 0.05 2.75 -12.25
C GLY A 281 0.17 1.82 -11.05
N GLY A 282 1.31 1.15 -10.89
CA GLY A 282 1.58 0.18 -9.82
C GLY A 282 1.35 -1.27 -10.21
N TYR A 283 1.40 -2.18 -9.25
CA TYR A 283 1.16 -3.61 -9.47
C TYR A 283 -0.30 -3.96 -9.81
N HIS A 284 -1.24 -3.05 -9.58
CA HIS A 284 -2.59 -3.10 -10.16
C HIS A 284 -2.72 -2.28 -11.46
N GLY A 285 -1.59 -1.91 -12.06
CA GLY A 285 -1.47 -1.17 -13.30
C GLY A 285 -1.55 -2.06 -14.55
N ASN A 286 -1.04 -1.54 -15.66
CA ASN A 286 -0.89 -2.28 -16.92
C ASN A 286 0.50 -2.06 -17.50
N TRP A 287 1.04 -3.11 -18.11
CA TRP A 287 2.22 -3.00 -18.97
C TRP A 287 1.88 -2.23 -20.25
N ILE A 288 2.79 -1.35 -20.64
CA ILE A 288 2.82 -0.74 -21.97
C ILE A 288 4.17 -1.08 -22.63
N ASP A 289 4.14 -1.29 -23.94
CA ASP A 289 5.34 -1.58 -24.71
C ASP A 289 6.20 -0.31 -24.94
N SER A 290 7.40 -0.51 -25.49
CA SER A 290 8.34 0.58 -25.76
C SER A 290 7.76 1.65 -26.71
N ALA A 291 7.02 1.23 -27.74
CA ALA A 291 6.44 2.14 -28.73
C ALA A 291 5.35 3.03 -28.11
N ALA A 292 4.51 2.45 -27.26
CA ALA A 292 3.50 3.14 -26.48
C ALA A 292 4.13 4.19 -25.54
N VAL A 293 5.25 3.86 -24.89
CA VAL A 293 5.99 4.79 -24.01
C VAL A 293 6.47 6.04 -24.78
N HIS A 294 6.93 5.87 -26.02
CA HIS A 294 7.41 7.01 -26.82
C HIS A 294 6.30 8.02 -27.14
N ASN A 295 5.07 7.55 -27.33
CA ASN A 295 3.89 8.36 -27.67
C ASN A 295 3.13 8.88 -26.45
N ALA A 296 3.38 8.30 -25.26
CA ALA A 296 2.68 8.66 -24.05
C ALA A 296 3.22 9.94 -23.39
N VAL A 297 2.30 10.73 -22.86
CA VAL A 297 2.60 11.80 -21.89
C VAL A 297 2.02 11.44 -20.53
N VAL A 298 2.55 12.03 -19.48
CA VAL A 298 2.05 11.84 -18.11
C VAL A 298 0.67 12.47 -18.00
N SER A 299 -0.38 11.67 -18.15
CA SER A 299 -1.77 12.02 -17.85
C SER A 299 -2.60 10.75 -17.80
N ARG A 300 -3.77 10.81 -17.16
CA ARG A 300 -4.70 9.67 -17.14
C ARG A 300 -5.19 9.32 -18.53
N ALA A 301 -5.55 10.34 -19.31
CA ALA A 301 -6.10 10.15 -20.66
C ALA A 301 -5.06 9.55 -21.62
N SER A 302 -3.84 10.11 -21.67
CA SER A 302 -2.79 9.62 -22.56
C SER A 302 -2.33 8.20 -22.19
N LEU A 303 -2.11 7.92 -20.90
CA LEU A 303 -1.72 6.58 -20.47
C LEU A 303 -2.81 5.55 -20.76
N ALA A 304 -4.08 5.88 -20.52
CA ALA A 304 -5.19 4.98 -20.86
C ALA A 304 -5.30 4.73 -22.37
N ALA A 305 -5.05 5.75 -23.20
CA ALA A 305 -5.11 5.64 -24.67
C ALA A 305 -4.08 4.65 -25.24
N VAL A 306 -2.96 4.45 -24.54
CA VAL A 306 -1.92 3.48 -24.94
C VAL A 306 -2.00 2.16 -24.15
N GLY A 307 -3.11 1.88 -23.49
CA GLY A 307 -3.33 0.65 -22.71
C GLY A 307 -2.76 0.67 -21.28
N GLY A 308 -2.08 1.74 -20.89
CA GLY A 308 -1.52 1.97 -19.56
C GLY A 308 -2.52 2.49 -18.53
N SER A 309 -2.02 2.90 -17.37
CA SER A 309 -2.79 3.60 -16.34
C SER A 309 -1.89 4.49 -15.49
N LEU A 310 -2.36 5.68 -15.11
CA LEU A 310 -1.64 6.50 -14.13
C LEU A 310 -1.69 5.87 -12.72
N GLY A 311 -2.79 5.19 -12.38
CA GLY A 311 -2.96 4.46 -11.12
C GLY A 311 -2.49 5.22 -9.88
N ALA A 312 -1.64 4.54 -9.09
CA ALA A 312 -1.01 5.06 -7.88
C ALA A 312 0.27 5.90 -8.15
N GLY A 313 0.60 6.16 -9.42
CA GLY A 313 1.77 6.95 -9.81
C GLY A 313 3.08 6.18 -9.85
N ALA A 314 3.10 4.86 -9.70
CA ALA A 314 4.31 4.07 -9.91
C ALA A 314 4.56 3.78 -11.40
N ILE A 315 5.79 4.01 -11.86
CA ILE A 315 6.26 3.76 -13.23
C ILE A 315 7.50 2.86 -13.13
N LEU A 316 7.40 1.64 -13.66
CA LEU A 316 8.39 0.58 -13.48
C LEU A 316 8.84 0.02 -14.84
N PRO A 317 9.88 0.58 -15.47
CA PRO A 317 10.51 -0.03 -16.64
C PRO A 317 11.16 -1.38 -16.32
N ILE A 318 11.17 -2.27 -17.32
CA ILE A 318 12.02 -3.47 -17.35
C ILE A 318 13.07 -3.31 -18.46
N GLY A 319 14.33 -3.57 -18.12
CA GLY A 319 15.47 -3.52 -19.04
C GLY A 319 15.76 -4.87 -19.70
N PRO A 320 16.54 -4.91 -20.79
CA PRO A 320 16.74 -6.10 -21.64
C PRO A 320 17.45 -7.27 -20.96
N GLU A 321 18.19 -7.03 -19.88
CA GLU A 321 19.03 -8.03 -19.19
C GLU A 321 18.25 -9.04 -18.34
N THR A 322 16.92 -8.92 -18.27
CA THR A 322 16.11 -9.79 -17.42
C THR A 322 14.87 -10.35 -18.12
N CYS A 323 14.43 -11.54 -17.71
CA CYS A 323 13.20 -12.13 -18.17
C CYS A 323 11.98 -11.34 -17.65
N PRO A 324 11.20 -10.67 -18.52
CA PRO A 324 10.05 -9.88 -18.08
C PRO A 324 8.95 -10.75 -17.47
N LEU A 325 8.75 -11.97 -17.98
CA LEU A 325 7.78 -12.92 -17.43
C LEU A 325 8.19 -13.46 -16.06
N GLY A 326 9.49 -13.66 -15.83
CA GLY A 326 10.03 -14.05 -14.53
C GLY A 326 9.85 -12.95 -13.48
N GLU A 327 10.10 -11.69 -13.84
CA GLU A 327 9.77 -10.55 -12.98
C GLU A 327 8.26 -10.47 -12.70
N ALA A 328 7.43 -10.69 -13.72
CA ALA A 328 5.99 -10.72 -13.55
C ALA A 328 5.52 -11.86 -12.65
N GLN A 329 6.16 -13.03 -12.69
CA GLN A 329 5.87 -14.15 -11.79
C GLN A 329 6.15 -13.79 -10.33
N ARG A 330 7.26 -13.10 -10.05
CA ARG A 330 7.59 -12.64 -8.69
C ARG A 330 6.48 -11.74 -8.14
N VAL A 331 6.02 -10.78 -8.95
CA VAL A 331 4.93 -9.88 -8.59
C VAL A 331 3.59 -10.62 -8.48
N ALA A 332 3.31 -11.57 -9.38
CA ALA A 332 2.10 -12.39 -9.34
C ALA A 332 2.00 -13.20 -8.04
N ASN A 333 3.09 -13.83 -7.61
CA ASN A 333 3.18 -14.55 -6.34
C ASN A 333 2.92 -13.62 -5.16
N TRP A 334 3.54 -12.44 -5.15
CA TRP A 334 3.30 -11.44 -4.11
C TRP A 334 1.82 -10.99 -4.09
N LEU A 335 1.23 -10.65 -5.24
CA LEU A 335 -0.19 -10.28 -5.33
C LEU A 335 -1.14 -11.39 -4.85
N ALA A 336 -0.78 -12.66 -5.04
CA ALA A 336 -1.53 -13.81 -4.54
C ALA A 336 -1.37 -14.02 -3.02
N ALA A 337 -0.23 -13.64 -2.44
CA ALA A 337 0.01 -13.63 -0.99
C ALA A 337 -0.69 -12.45 -0.28
N GLU A 338 -0.86 -11.33 -0.98
CA GLU A 338 -1.44 -10.10 -0.45
C GLU A 338 -2.97 -10.08 -0.40
N THR A 339 -3.62 -11.22 -0.61
CA THR A 339 -5.08 -11.27 -0.63
C THR A 339 -5.69 -11.18 0.77
N ALA A 340 -6.91 -10.65 0.85
CA ALA A 340 -7.69 -10.69 2.08
C ALA A 340 -8.23 -12.10 2.42
N GLY A 341 -8.19 -13.06 1.49
CA GLY A 341 -8.72 -14.42 1.67
C GLY A 341 -10.24 -14.55 1.82
N GLN A 342 -11.02 -13.47 1.68
CA GLN A 342 -12.46 -13.45 2.03
C GLN A 342 -13.42 -13.87 0.91
N CYS A 343 -12.99 -13.84 -0.35
CA CYS A 343 -13.84 -14.19 -1.50
C CYS A 343 -13.18 -15.29 -2.35
N GLY A 344 -13.99 -16.03 -3.11
CA GLY A 344 -13.51 -17.11 -3.99
C GLY A 344 -12.34 -16.69 -4.90
N PRO A 345 -12.41 -15.53 -5.58
CA PRO A 345 -11.28 -15.03 -6.38
C PRO A 345 -9.99 -14.82 -5.58
N CYS A 346 -10.07 -14.35 -4.33
CA CYS A 346 -8.88 -14.20 -3.49
C CYS A 346 -8.34 -15.56 -3.02
N ARG A 347 -9.22 -16.46 -2.57
CA ARG A 347 -8.82 -17.70 -1.90
C ARG A 347 -8.32 -18.77 -2.87
N LEU A 348 -8.91 -18.81 -4.07
CA LEU A 348 -8.64 -19.85 -5.07
C LEU A 348 -8.11 -19.24 -6.38
N GLY A 349 -8.73 -18.15 -6.85
CA GLY A 349 -8.45 -17.59 -8.17
C GLY A 349 -7.06 -17.00 -8.32
N LEU A 350 -6.64 -16.08 -7.45
CA LEU A 350 -5.32 -15.44 -7.55
C LEU A 350 -4.15 -16.42 -7.32
N PRO A 351 -4.19 -17.33 -6.33
CA PRO A 351 -3.19 -18.40 -6.23
C PRO A 351 -3.15 -19.30 -7.47
N ALA A 352 -4.30 -19.66 -8.03
CA ALA A 352 -4.35 -20.47 -9.27
C ALA A 352 -3.80 -19.70 -10.48
N ALA A 353 -4.03 -18.39 -10.59
CA ALA A 353 -3.46 -17.57 -11.66
C ALA A 353 -1.93 -17.44 -11.53
N ALA A 354 -1.42 -17.26 -10.30
CA ALA A 354 0.02 -17.24 -10.06
C ALA A 354 0.67 -18.60 -10.35
N GLY A 355 0.02 -19.70 -9.97
CA GLY A 355 0.44 -21.06 -10.30
C GLY A 355 0.41 -21.33 -11.81
N GLY A 356 -0.67 -20.95 -12.50
CA GLY A 356 -0.79 -21.12 -13.94
C GLY A 356 0.25 -20.32 -14.74
N LEU A 357 0.62 -19.12 -14.27
CA LEU A 357 1.77 -18.41 -14.85
C LEU A 357 3.07 -19.19 -14.61
N SER A 358 3.27 -19.78 -13.44
CA SER A 358 4.45 -20.61 -13.18
C SER A 358 4.50 -21.83 -14.10
N ASP A 359 3.35 -22.46 -14.38
CA ASP A 359 3.25 -23.60 -15.30
C ASP A 359 3.59 -23.19 -16.73
N VAL A 360 3.12 -22.03 -17.19
CA VAL A 360 3.49 -21.46 -18.50
C VAL A 360 5.00 -21.24 -18.58
N LEU A 361 5.59 -20.64 -17.56
CA LEU A 361 7.03 -20.35 -17.51
C LEU A 361 7.88 -21.62 -17.49
N GLY A 362 7.35 -22.72 -16.92
CA GLY A 362 7.98 -24.03 -16.83
C GLY A 362 7.79 -24.93 -18.06
N GLY A 363 7.29 -24.40 -19.18
CA GLY A 363 7.10 -25.16 -20.42
C GLY A 363 5.80 -25.96 -20.48
N GLY A 364 4.77 -25.57 -19.73
CA GLY A 364 3.44 -26.21 -19.74
C GLY A 364 2.66 -26.09 -21.05
N GLY A 365 3.24 -25.43 -22.07
CA GLY A 365 2.69 -25.34 -23.42
C GLY A 365 1.41 -24.53 -23.53
N PRO A 366 0.73 -24.59 -24.71
CA PRO A 366 -0.48 -23.81 -24.97
C PRO A 366 -1.64 -24.12 -24.01
N ALA A 367 -1.72 -25.35 -23.49
CA ALA A 367 -2.76 -25.75 -22.54
C ALA A 367 -2.67 -24.99 -21.21
N ALA A 368 -1.45 -24.83 -20.67
CA ALA A 368 -1.24 -24.05 -19.44
C ALA A 368 -1.60 -22.56 -19.66
N LEU A 369 -1.27 -22.01 -20.83
CA LEU A 369 -1.61 -20.62 -21.18
C LEU A 369 -3.12 -20.41 -21.24
N GLU A 370 -3.87 -21.35 -21.83
CA GLU A 370 -5.33 -21.23 -21.90
C GLU A 370 -5.97 -21.37 -20.51
N ALA A 371 -5.53 -22.34 -19.70
CA ALA A 371 -5.97 -22.49 -18.32
C ALA A 371 -5.72 -21.21 -17.49
N LEU A 372 -4.56 -20.57 -17.65
CA LEU A 372 -4.26 -19.29 -17.01
C LEU A 372 -5.25 -18.20 -17.43
N ARG A 373 -5.55 -18.08 -18.73
CA ARG A 373 -6.51 -17.09 -19.24
C ARG A 373 -7.90 -17.30 -18.65
N GLU A 374 -8.37 -18.54 -18.60
CA GLU A 374 -9.66 -18.89 -18.00
C GLU A 374 -9.74 -18.46 -16.52
N VAL A 375 -8.71 -18.78 -15.73
CA VAL A 375 -8.65 -18.39 -14.31
C VAL A 375 -8.65 -16.87 -14.17
N VAL A 376 -7.85 -16.15 -14.95
CA VAL A 376 -7.78 -14.67 -14.91
C VAL A 376 -9.14 -14.04 -15.25
N GLN A 377 -9.88 -14.58 -16.23
CA GLN A 377 -11.23 -14.10 -16.53
C GLN A 377 -12.23 -14.43 -15.42
N ALA A 378 -12.13 -15.61 -14.81
CA ALA A 378 -13.02 -16.04 -13.73
C ALA A 378 -12.90 -15.18 -12.46
N VAL A 379 -11.75 -14.55 -12.24
CA VAL A 379 -11.47 -13.66 -11.09
C VAL A 379 -12.17 -12.30 -11.23
N LYS A 380 -12.28 -11.79 -12.46
CA LYS A 380 -12.69 -10.40 -12.74
C LYS A 380 -14.13 -10.12 -12.30
N GLY A 381 -14.30 -9.01 -11.56
CA GLY A 381 -15.60 -8.50 -11.11
C GLY A 381 -16.22 -9.23 -9.93
N ARG A 382 -15.61 -10.31 -9.43
CA ARG A 382 -16.19 -11.19 -8.39
C ARG A 382 -15.58 -10.98 -7.00
N GLY A 383 -14.69 -10.01 -6.85
CA GLY A 383 -13.99 -9.72 -5.59
C GLY A 383 -14.78 -8.84 -4.61
N ALA A 384 -14.63 -9.10 -3.31
CA ALA A 384 -15.15 -8.21 -2.25
C ALA A 384 -14.55 -6.80 -2.33
N CYS A 385 -13.30 -6.67 -2.77
CA CYS A 385 -12.63 -5.41 -3.08
C CYS A 385 -12.09 -5.40 -4.52
N LYS A 386 -11.31 -4.36 -4.87
CA LYS A 386 -10.69 -4.22 -6.20
C LYS A 386 -9.35 -4.94 -6.37
N HIS A 387 -8.81 -5.57 -5.33
CA HIS A 387 -7.56 -6.35 -5.42
C HIS A 387 -7.60 -7.44 -6.50
N PRO A 388 -8.64 -8.31 -6.56
CA PRO A 388 -8.73 -9.31 -7.63
C PRO A 388 -8.81 -8.71 -9.04
N ASP A 389 -9.56 -7.61 -9.20
CA ASP A 389 -9.68 -6.89 -10.47
C ASP A 389 -8.34 -6.25 -10.90
N GLY A 390 -7.57 -5.75 -9.93
CA GLY A 390 -6.24 -5.19 -10.15
C GLY A 390 -5.22 -6.25 -10.56
N SER A 391 -5.17 -7.37 -9.84
CA SER A 391 -4.27 -8.47 -10.15
C SER A 391 -4.63 -9.15 -11.48
N ALA A 392 -5.91 -9.33 -11.79
CA ALA A 392 -6.33 -9.87 -13.09
C ALA A 392 -5.91 -8.97 -14.28
N ARG A 393 -5.94 -7.65 -14.11
CA ARG A 393 -5.41 -6.70 -15.10
C ARG A 393 -3.90 -6.85 -15.27
N PHE A 394 -3.16 -6.97 -14.16
CA PHE A 394 -1.73 -7.24 -14.20
C PHE A 394 -1.42 -8.48 -15.04
N PHE A 395 -2.02 -9.63 -14.72
CA PHE A 395 -1.84 -10.88 -15.51
C PHE A 395 -2.17 -10.69 -16.99
N SER A 396 -3.33 -10.11 -17.30
CA SER A 396 -3.77 -9.91 -18.68
C SER A 396 -2.80 -9.02 -19.47
N SER A 397 -2.32 -7.95 -18.84
CA SER A 397 -1.37 -7.03 -19.47
C SER A 397 0.01 -7.67 -19.64
N THR A 398 0.47 -8.49 -18.70
CA THR A 398 1.73 -9.25 -18.82
C THR A 398 1.70 -10.16 -20.04
N LEU A 399 0.63 -10.93 -20.22
CA LEU A 399 0.49 -11.84 -21.36
C LEU A 399 0.39 -11.11 -22.71
N SER A 400 -0.10 -9.87 -22.70
CA SER A 400 -0.28 -9.07 -23.92
C SER A 400 0.96 -8.27 -24.29
N ALA A 401 1.75 -7.82 -23.30
CA ALA A 401 2.91 -6.96 -23.53
C ALA A 401 4.18 -7.73 -23.93
N PHE A 402 4.31 -9.00 -23.50
CA PHE A 402 5.53 -9.79 -23.68
C PHE A 402 5.26 -11.03 -24.55
N THR A 403 4.66 -10.84 -25.72
CA THR A 403 4.20 -11.95 -26.59
C THR A 403 5.34 -12.83 -27.08
N ASP A 404 6.48 -12.24 -27.44
CA ASP A 404 7.63 -12.97 -27.97
C ASP A 404 8.28 -13.81 -26.86
N ASP A 405 8.40 -13.24 -25.66
CA ASP A 405 8.91 -13.93 -24.48
C ASP A 405 7.96 -15.05 -24.06
N LEU A 406 6.66 -14.80 -24.16
CA LEU A 406 5.62 -15.79 -23.88
C LEU A 406 5.72 -16.96 -24.85
N ALA A 407 5.92 -16.70 -26.15
CA ALA A 407 6.12 -17.74 -27.14
C ALA A 407 7.35 -18.61 -26.82
N ALA A 408 8.49 -17.98 -26.48
CA ALA A 408 9.70 -18.70 -26.09
C ALA A 408 9.49 -19.58 -24.83
N HIS A 409 8.78 -19.09 -23.81
CA HIS A 409 8.47 -19.89 -22.63
C HIS A 409 7.52 -21.06 -22.95
N VAL A 410 6.52 -20.84 -23.80
CA VAL A 410 5.53 -21.85 -24.19
C VAL A 410 6.13 -22.94 -25.08
N LEU A 411 7.02 -22.59 -26.00
CA LEU A 411 7.57 -23.50 -27.00
C LEU A 411 8.90 -24.14 -26.55
N ASP A 412 9.79 -23.35 -25.95
CA ASP A 412 11.18 -23.73 -25.67
C ASP A 412 11.47 -23.90 -24.18
N GLY A 413 10.47 -23.67 -23.30
CA GLY A 413 10.62 -23.78 -21.85
C GLY A 413 11.41 -22.62 -21.21
N GLY A 414 11.72 -21.56 -21.97
CA GLY A 414 12.39 -20.38 -21.44
C GLY A 414 12.84 -19.37 -22.50
N CYS A 415 12.98 -18.10 -22.11
CA CYS A 415 13.48 -17.04 -23.00
C CYS A 415 15.00 -16.76 -22.88
N GLY A 416 15.77 -17.67 -22.28
CA GLY A 416 17.24 -17.59 -22.18
C GLY A 416 17.81 -16.50 -21.25
N ARG A 417 16.97 -15.66 -20.62
CA ARG A 417 17.41 -14.57 -19.73
C ARG A 417 17.14 -14.88 -18.25
N PRO A 418 18.00 -14.42 -17.32
CA PRO A 418 17.78 -14.59 -15.89
C PRO A 418 16.69 -13.66 -15.36
N THR A 419 16.09 -14.03 -14.22
CA THR A 419 15.26 -13.10 -13.44
C THR A 419 16.14 -12.42 -12.41
N THR A 420 16.28 -11.10 -12.48
CA THR A 420 17.32 -10.35 -11.75
C THR A 420 16.81 -9.62 -10.51
N GLY A 421 15.50 -9.55 -10.35
CA GLY A 421 14.85 -8.97 -9.19
C GLY A 421 14.50 -7.49 -9.32
N VAL A 422 14.46 -6.92 -10.54
CA VAL A 422 14.37 -5.46 -10.74
C VAL A 422 13.07 -4.85 -10.22
N LEU A 423 11.95 -5.59 -10.26
CA LEU A 423 10.69 -5.09 -9.69
C LEU A 423 10.74 -5.18 -8.16
N PRO A 424 10.50 -4.06 -7.44
CA PRO A 424 10.69 -3.98 -6.00
C PRO A 424 9.65 -4.82 -5.26
N LEU A 425 10.10 -5.80 -4.51
CA LEU A 425 9.27 -6.55 -3.57
C LEU A 425 9.87 -6.39 -2.16
N PRO A 426 9.08 -6.61 -1.10
CA PRO A 426 9.62 -6.57 0.25
C PRO A 426 10.70 -7.65 0.42
N SER A 427 11.77 -7.34 1.16
CA SER A 427 12.91 -8.26 1.34
C SER A 427 12.46 -9.61 1.94
N PRO A 428 13.12 -10.75 1.62
CA PRO A 428 12.90 -12.00 2.34
C PRO A 428 13.07 -11.78 3.85
N GLY A 429 12.03 -12.07 4.65
CA GLY A 429 11.96 -11.73 6.08
C GLY A 429 11.03 -10.57 6.44
N TYR A 430 10.46 -9.87 5.45
CA TYR A 430 9.39 -8.88 5.65
C TYR A 430 8.13 -9.49 6.31
N GLU A 431 7.90 -10.78 6.06
CA GLU A 431 6.83 -11.58 6.66
C GLU A 431 6.98 -11.72 8.19
N ASN A 432 8.20 -11.59 8.72
CA ASN A 432 8.51 -11.84 10.13
C ASN A 432 8.48 -10.60 11.01
N ALA A 433 8.33 -9.39 10.43
CA ALA A 433 8.55 -8.16 11.19
C ALA A 433 7.30 -7.60 11.87
N GLU A 434 6.06 -7.87 11.44
CA GLU A 434 4.91 -7.33 12.20
C GLU A 434 3.50 -7.96 12.01
N GLU A 435 3.21 -8.93 11.11
CA GLU A 435 1.78 -9.24 10.79
C GLU A 435 1.36 -10.69 10.53
N SER A 436 1.83 -11.61 11.35
CA SER A 436 0.92 -12.63 11.87
C SER A 436 -0.14 -11.93 12.71
N ILE A 437 -1.35 -11.65 12.17
CA ILE A 437 -2.49 -11.29 13.04
C ILE A 437 -2.64 -12.48 14.01
N PRO A 438 -2.33 -12.31 15.31
CA PRO A 438 -2.45 -13.40 16.26
C PRO A 438 -3.89 -13.86 16.25
N SER A 439 -4.16 -15.16 16.07
CA SER A 439 -5.52 -15.67 16.23
C SER A 439 -6.03 -15.53 17.68
N GLY A 440 -5.18 -15.09 18.61
CA GLY A 440 -5.36 -15.19 20.04
C GLY A 440 -5.16 -16.61 20.56
N GLU A 441 -4.80 -17.55 19.69
CA GLU A 441 -4.62 -18.96 20.03
C GLU A 441 -3.17 -19.40 19.83
N ARG A 442 -2.73 -20.37 20.62
CA ARG A 442 -1.46 -21.07 20.46
C ARG A 442 -1.73 -22.57 20.30
N LEU A 443 -0.85 -23.25 19.57
CA LEU A 443 -0.85 -24.70 19.55
C LEU A 443 -0.25 -25.20 20.87
N ALA A 444 -0.82 -26.24 21.44
CA ALA A 444 -0.29 -26.91 22.62
C ALA A 444 -0.29 -28.43 22.41
N VAL A 445 0.77 -29.08 22.89
CA VAL A 445 0.87 -30.55 22.90
C VAL A 445 0.68 -31.04 24.33
N ASP A 446 -0.20 -32.03 24.50
CA ASP A 446 -0.26 -32.86 25.70
C ASP A 446 0.79 -33.96 25.59
N TRP A 447 1.91 -33.77 26.29
CA TRP A 447 3.05 -34.68 26.25
C TRP A 447 2.75 -36.05 26.86
N THR A 448 1.70 -36.18 27.67
CA THR A 448 1.30 -37.48 28.23
C THR A 448 0.58 -38.36 27.20
N LEU A 449 0.03 -37.74 26.15
CA LEU A 449 -0.69 -38.43 25.08
C LEU A 449 0.14 -38.54 23.79
N CYS A 450 1.09 -37.63 23.56
CA CYS A 450 1.86 -37.62 22.32
C CYS A 450 2.68 -38.91 22.15
N GLN A 451 2.63 -39.50 20.96
CA GLN A 451 3.36 -40.72 20.60
C GLN A 451 4.34 -40.50 19.43
N GLY A 452 4.61 -39.25 19.03
CA GLY A 452 5.62 -38.95 18.01
C GLY A 452 5.24 -39.27 16.55
N HIS A 453 3.95 -39.40 16.22
CA HIS A 453 3.47 -39.78 14.87
C HIS A 453 3.84 -38.82 13.71
N GLY A 454 4.32 -37.61 14.00
CA GLY A 454 4.85 -36.67 12.99
C GLY A 454 3.85 -35.94 12.08
N LEU A 455 2.64 -36.47 11.90
CA LEU A 455 1.59 -35.90 11.01
C LEU A 455 1.30 -34.41 11.21
N CYS A 456 1.47 -33.89 12.42
CA CYS A 456 1.25 -32.48 12.71
C CYS A 456 2.31 -31.56 12.09
N ALA A 457 3.58 -32.01 12.04
CA ALA A 457 4.66 -31.31 11.36
C ALA A 457 4.47 -31.31 9.84
N ASP A 458 3.86 -32.35 9.27
CA ASP A 458 3.54 -32.40 7.83
C ASP A 458 2.36 -31.47 7.46
N ILE A 459 1.38 -31.32 8.36
CA ILE A 459 0.16 -30.55 8.10
C ILE A 459 0.37 -29.04 8.28
N VAL A 460 1.26 -28.64 9.19
CA VAL A 460 1.58 -27.24 9.46
C VAL A 460 3.08 -27.07 9.81
N PRO A 461 3.98 -27.32 8.83
CA PRO A 461 5.43 -27.26 9.03
C PRO A 461 5.94 -25.87 9.44
N GLU A 462 5.12 -24.84 9.22
CA GLU A 462 5.40 -23.46 9.61
C GLU A 462 5.31 -23.25 11.13
N LEU A 463 4.56 -24.11 11.85
CA LEU A 463 4.38 -24.01 13.32
C LEU A 463 4.98 -25.18 14.10
N ILE A 464 5.21 -26.32 13.45
CA ILE A 464 5.63 -27.56 14.10
C ILE A 464 6.75 -28.20 13.30
N ARG A 465 7.86 -28.52 13.97
CA ARG A 465 8.96 -29.30 13.40
C ARG A 465 9.14 -30.59 14.19
N MET A 466 9.74 -31.60 13.59
CA MET A 466 10.11 -32.81 14.33
C MET A 466 11.47 -32.63 15.00
N GLY A 467 11.51 -32.89 16.31
CA GLY A 467 12.73 -32.98 17.10
C GLY A 467 13.50 -34.26 16.80
N ALA A 468 14.78 -34.28 17.17
CA ALA A 468 15.64 -35.46 17.03
C ALA A 468 15.19 -36.65 17.90
N ASP A 469 14.35 -36.39 18.90
CA ASP A 469 13.70 -37.36 19.77
C ASP A 469 12.41 -37.96 19.18
N GLY A 470 12.01 -37.54 17.97
CA GLY A 470 10.79 -38.00 17.32
C GLY A 470 9.52 -37.33 17.83
N PHE A 471 9.61 -36.27 18.63
CA PHE A 471 8.46 -35.51 19.13
C PHE A 471 8.34 -34.13 18.45
N PRO A 472 7.12 -33.56 18.35
CA PRO A 472 6.91 -32.26 17.72
C PRO A 472 7.47 -31.12 18.58
N VAL A 473 8.23 -30.21 17.97
CA VAL A 473 8.71 -28.95 18.54
C VAL A 473 7.82 -27.82 17.99
N LEU A 474 7.12 -27.12 18.89
CA LEU A 474 6.22 -26.02 18.55
C LEU A 474 6.96 -24.68 18.52
N ALA A 475 6.57 -23.80 17.61
CA ALA A 475 6.91 -22.38 17.71
C ALA A 475 6.24 -21.76 18.97
N GLU A 476 6.99 -20.98 19.76
CA GLU A 476 6.47 -20.33 20.98
C GLU A 476 5.45 -19.20 20.70
N ALA A 477 5.26 -18.84 19.44
CA ALA A 477 4.39 -17.74 19.01
C ALA A 477 2.90 -18.15 18.88
N SER A 478 2.01 -17.17 18.97
CA SER A 478 0.59 -17.35 18.63
C SER A 478 0.42 -17.82 17.19
N VAL A 479 -0.56 -18.68 16.94
CA VAL A 479 -0.92 -19.15 15.60
C VAL A 479 -1.35 -17.96 14.74
N PRO A 480 -0.68 -17.68 13.61
CA PRO A 480 -1.12 -16.66 12.67
C PRO A 480 -2.52 -16.96 12.14
N THR A 481 -3.35 -15.94 11.94
CA THR A 481 -4.74 -16.11 11.46
C THR A 481 -4.82 -16.91 10.15
N HIS A 482 -3.86 -16.74 9.24
CA HIS A 482 -3.82 -17.48 7.97
C HIS A 482 -3.48 -18.98 8.16
N LEU A 483 -2.75 -19.34 9.23
CA LEU A 483 -2.43 -20.73 9.57
C LEU A 483 -3.45 -21.40 10.49
N ARG A 484 -4.41 -20.65 11.04
CA ARG A 484 -5.46 -21.20 11.93
C ARG A 484 -6.17 -22.40 11.32
N GLY A 485 -6.46 -22.36 10.03
CA GLY A 485 -7.09 -23.49 9.32
C GLY A 485 -6.20 -24.73 9.24
N ALA A 486 -4.89 -24.56 9.05
CA ALA A 486 -3.91 -25.65 9.06
C ALA A 486 -3.71 -26.22 10.47
N ALA A 487 -3.59 -25.34 11.46
CA ALA A 487 -3.50 -25.71 12.88
C ALA A 487 -4.73 -26.52 13.34
N GLN A 488 -5.94 -26.11 12.98
CA GLN A 488 -7.16 -26.88 13.28
C GLN A 488 -7.19 -28.25 12.57
N ARG A 489 -6.64 -28.35 11.35
CA ARG A 489 -6.51 -29.65 10.67
C ARG A 489 -5.49 -30.54 11.38
N ALA A 490 -4.36 -29.99 11.83
CA ALA A 490 -3.36 -30.73 12.60
C ALA A 490 -3.94 -31.27 13.92
N VAL A 491 -4.73 -30.46 14.62
CA VAL A 491 -5.49 -30.90 15.80
C VAL A 491 -6.44 -32.06 15.49
N ARG A 492 -7.30 -31.90 14.46
CA ARG A 492 -8.29 -32.94 14.08
C ARG A 492 -7.66 -34.24 13.57
N ARG A 493 -6.45 -34.18 13.00
CA ARG A 493 -5.75 -35.33 12.41
C ARG A 493 -4.68 -35.93 13.33
N CYS A 494 -4.53 -35.44 14.56
CA CYS A 494 -3.63 -36.03 15.52
C CYS A 494 -4.16 -37.40 15.96
N PRO A 495 -3.50 -38.53 15.62
CA PRO A 495 -4.01 -39.86 15.94
C PRO A 495 -4.13 -40.10 17.44
N ALA A 496 -3.22 -39.51 18.22
CA ALA A 496 -3.17 -39.61 19.66
C ALA A 496 -4.00 -38.54 20.40
N LEU A 497 -4.71 -37.66 19.66
CA LEU A 497 -5.46 -36.53 20.22
C LEU A 497 -4.65 -35.62 21.16
N ALA A 498 -3.33 -35.60 20.98
CA ALA A 498 -2.38 -34.89 21.83
C ALA A 498 -2.26 -33.40 21.49
N LEU A 499 -2.96 -32.89 20.47
CA LEU A 499 -2.84 -31.52 19.98
C LEU A 499 -4.10 -30.71 20.27
N ARG A 500 -3.94 -29.48 20.76
CA ARG A 500 -5.05 -28.54 20.99
C ARG A 500 -4.70 -27.10 20.66
N LEU A 501 -5.72 -26.29 20.44
CA LEU A 501 -5.61 -24.83 20.37
C LEU A 501 -6.04 -24.24 21.71
N GLU A 502 -5.17 -23.46 22.34
CA GLU A 502 -5.43 -22.76 23.60
C GLU A 502 -5.44 -21.25 23.39
N GLN A 503 -6.21 -20.51 24.19
CA GLN A 503 -6.10 -19.04 24.22
C GLN A 503 -4.73 -18.62 24.78
N ALA A 504 -4.05 -17.70 24.10
CA ALA A 504 -2.80 -17.13 24.57
C ALA A 504 -3.09 -16.14 25.72
N GLY A 505 -2.68 -16.49 26.95
CA GLY A 505 -2.79 -15.59 28.10
C GLY A 505 -1.84 -14.39 27.98
N ALA A 506 -2.18 -13.27 28.66
CA ALA A 506 -1.30 -12.11 28.77
C ALA A 506 0.09 -12.52 29.33
N PRO A 507 1.19 -11.91 28.86
CA PRO A 507 2.53 -12.29 29.29
C PRO A 507 2.68 -12.16 30.81
N ARG A 508 3.05 -13.26 31.48
CA ARG A 508 3.43 -13.26 32.90
C ARG A 508 4.78 -12.57 33.04
N GLU A 509 4.86 -11.49 33.81
CA GLU A 509 6.13 -10.91 34.25
C GLU A 509 6.96 -12.00 34.96
N ARG A 510 8.20 -12.21 34.50
CA ARG A 510 9.16 -13.08 35.18
C ARG A 510 9.59 -12.41 36.49
N PRO A 511 9.57 -13.08 37.65
CA PRO A 511 10.13 -12.55 38.87
C PRO A 511 11.63 -12.27 38.68
N ALA A 512 12.09 -11.09 39.09
CA ALA A 512 13.50 -10.73 39.06
C ALA A 512 14.31 -11.68 39.95
N LEU A 513 15.41 -12.22 39.41
CA LEU A 513 16.37 -13.01 40.18
C LEU A 513 17.13 -12.10 41.16
N PRO A 514 17.39 -12.54 42.40
CA PRO A 514 18.08 -11.74 43.40
C PRO A 514 19.55 -11.51 43.03
N THR A 515 19.98 -10.25 43.11
CA THR A 515 21.36 -9.80 42.86
C THR A 515 22.32 -10.41 43.90
N SER A 516 23.28 -11.21 43.46
CA SER A 516 24.34 -11.71 44.32
C SER A 516 25.43 -10.65 44.52
N ASN A 517 25.54 -10.16 45.76
CA ASN A 517 26.65 -9.32 46.21
C ASN A 517 27.95 -10.13 46.24
N ARG A 518 28.82 -9.96 45.23
CA ARG A 518 30.22 -10.38 45.31
C ARG A 518 31.11 -9.17 45.60
N LYS A 519 31.57 -9.10 46.86
CA LYS A 519 32.62 -8.19 47.33
C LYS A 519 33.91 -8.40 46.52
N ALA A 520 34.48 -7.29 46.06
CA ALA A 520 35.81 -7.25 45.45
C ALA A 520 36.88 -7.61 46.48
N LEU A 521 37.74 -8.59 46.15
CA LEU A 521 39.00 -8.85 46.85
C LEU A 521 40.10 -8.03 46.15
N GLY A 522 40.88 -7.34 46.98
CA GLY A 522 41.81 -6.29 46.57
C GLY A 522 43.08 -6.76 45.86
N SER A 523 43.68 -5.82 45.14
CA SER A 523 44.97 -5.90 44.48
C SER A 523 46.12 -5.94 45.51
N GLY A 524 46.80 -7.09 45.60
CA GLY A 524 48.10 -7.23 46.27
C GLY A 524 49.25 -7.06 45.26
N ARG A 525 50.25 -6.27 45.67
CA ARG A 525 51.49 -5.95 44.94
C ARG A 525 52.36 -7.18 44.70
N GLY A 526 53.08 -7.17 43.58
CA GLY A 526 54.23 -8.01 43.24
C GLY A 526 54.91 -7.42 42.03
#